data_AF-A0A3B7L5E9-F1
#
_entry.id   AF-A0A3B7L5E9-F1
#
_cell.length_a   1.000
_cell.length_b   1.000
_cell.length_c   1.000
_cell.angle_alpha   90.00
_cell.angle_beta   90.00
_cell.angle_gamma   90.00
#
_symmetry.space_group_name_H-M   'P 1'
#
loop_
_entity.id
_entity.type
_entity.pdbx_description
1 polymer ?
#
loop_
_entity_poly.entity_id
_entity_poly.type
_entity_poly.pdbx_seq_one_letter_code
_entity_poly.pdbx_strand_id
1 'polypeptide(L)'
;MQKMSKPIQIVDLFAGPGGLGEGFNSLRDTKGRRVFKTLVSVEKEASAHRTLTLRAFYRLLQDSNFGMEPYFEYLRGGEHPSEVSELKQLWEEAVKEALRLELGGEAGHKELDKRLDRHLDIRSDWVLIGGPPCQAYSVVGRVRNRGNKDYVPEEDKRHFLYREYLDVIARYRPSVFIMENVKGILTSKVGKERIFRKILEDLEDPTAATNMKGKGVGENQKYTIFSLSEPCVYYTKQAGGRIIEELSDEELSGFVVKSEQHGIPQARHRVILVGVRNDIVDGQRISNLARSLCLEKEDGVSSGSALFGIPQLRSGLSRNDSDEAWYEAIKRLSAKVANELIATKSESITDEERREIAHKLMLISRNPKKGLKRGGRYDSAYVTIKPSTELEEWYAGEQKGIVRHWLNHETKGHMEEDLARYLYCSVFAEVVQRSPIGIKDIYLDSLAPMHANWKSGKFADRFKVVLDGAPSKTITSHISKDGHYYIHPDPYQCRSLTVREAARIQTFPDDYYFEGNRTEQYVQVGNAVPPLLAAKIADKVGSLLNRLGSIYEEKSKRA
;
A
#
# COMPACT_ATOMS: atom_id res chain seq x y z
N MET A 1 38.07 -13.74 -13.16
CA MET A 1 36.97 -12.75 -13.19
C MET A 1 35.67 -13.47 -12.83
N GLN A 2 35.15 -13.30 -11.60
CA GLN A 2 33.77 -13.72 -11.31
C GLN A 2 32.83 -12.93 -12.23
N LYS A 3 32.01 -13.62 -13.03
CA LYS A 3 30.94 -13.00 -13.84
C LYS A 3 30.15 -12.03 -12.95
N MET A 4 30.05 -10.77 -13.36
CA MET A 4 29.12 -9.83 -12.73
C MET A 4 27.72 -10.42 -12.85
N SER A 5 27.09 -10.78 -11.72
CA SER A 5 25.71 -11.26 -11.75
C SER A 5 24.79 -10.09 -12.06
N LYS A 6 24.04 -10.19 -13.17
CA LYS A 6 23.00 -9.21 -13.52
C LYS A 6 21.89 -9.24 -12.45
N PRO A 7 21.21 -8.11 -12.19
CA PRO A 7 20.04 -8.09 -11.31
C PRO A 7 18.96 -9.04 -11.83
N ILE A 8 18.18 -9.62 -10.92
CA ILE A 8 17.01 -10.45 -11.25
C ILE A 8 15.95 -9.55 -11.89
N GLN A 9 15.43 -9.97 -13.04
CA GLN A 9 14.40 -9.23 -13.76
C GLN A 9 13.05 -9.38 -13.06
N ILE A 10 12.28 -8.29 -12.96
CA ILE A 10 10.90 -8.31 -12.46
C ILE A 10 9.93 -7.96 -13.58
N VAL A 11 8.84 -8.72 -13.65
CA VAL A 11 7.63 -8.35 -14.36
C VAL A 11 6.56 -8.04 -13.31
N ASP A 12 6.05 -6.81 -13.29
CA ASP A 12 5.03 -6.35 -12.34
C ASP A 12 3.70 -6.12 -13.08
N LEU A 13 2.74 -7.03 -12.87
CA LEU A 13 1.41 -6.93 -13.47
C LEU A 13 0.44 -6.32 -12.47
N PHE A 14 -0.46 -5.46 -12.96
CA PHE A 14 -1.41 -4.74 -12.10
C PHE A 14 -0.67 -3.87 -11.07
N ALA A 15 0.38 -3.18 -11.54
CA ALA A 15 1.37 -2.54 -10.69
C ALA A 15 0.78 -1.45 -9.79
N GLY A 16 -0.37 -0.86 -10.15
CA GLY A 16 -0.94 0.27 -9.43
C GLY A 16 0.05 1.44 -9.44
N PRO A 17 0.28 2.11 -8.30
CA PRO A 17 1.35 3.08 -8.21
C PRO A 17 2.73 2.45 -7.99
N GLY A 18 2.88 1.12 -7.99
CA GLY A 18 4.18 0.45 -7.88
C GLY A 18 4.65 0.12 -6.47
N GLY A 19 3.75 -0.03 -5.49
CA GLY A 19 4.15 -0.30 -4.10
C GLY A 19 4.93 -1.61 -3.91
N LEU A 20 4.50 -2.68 -4.57
CA LEU A 20 5.19 -3.98 -4.55
C LEU A 20 6.53 -3.90 -5.29
N GLY A 21 6.54 -3.34 -6.51
CA GLY A 21 7.75 -3.10 -7.29
C GLY A 21 8.77 -2.20 -6.57
N GLU A 22 8.33 -1.18 -5.84
CA GLU A 22 9.21 -0.27 -5.10
C GLU A 22 10.01 -1.01 -4.02
N GLY A 23 9.35 -1.86 -3.22
CA GLY A 23 10.03 -2.67 -2.22
C GLY A 23 11.05 -3.63 -2.84
N PHE A 24 10.72 -4.24 -3.98
CA PHE A 24 11.66 -5.10 -4.68
C PHE A 24 12.88 -4.34 -5.24
N ASN A 25 12.66 -3.16 -5.82
CA ASN A 25 13.74 -2.35 -6.39
C ASN A 25 14.59 -1.61 -5.34
N SER A 26 14.18 -1.60 -4.06
CA SER A 26 14.95 -0.98 -2.98
C SER A 26 16.10 -1.88 -2.51
N LEU A 27 16.01 -3.20 -2.68
CA LEU A 27 16.98 -4.14 -2.16
C LEU A 27 18.35 -4.01 -2.85
N ARG A 28 19.41 -3.92 -2.04
CA ARG A 28 20.80 -3.84 -2.47
C ARG A 28 21.60 -5.02 -1.93
N ASP A 29 22.58 -5.48 -2.69
CA ASP A 29 23.56 -6.48 -2.23
C ASP A 29 24.66 -5.84 -1.37
N THR A 30 25.58 -6.66 -0.86
CA THR A 30 26.72 -6.21 -0.03
C THR A 30 27.68 -5.25 -0.73
N LYS A 31 27.58 -5.11 -2.07
CA LYS A 31 28.37 -4.17 -2.87
C LYS A 31 27.55 -2.92 -3.25
N GLY A 32 26.36 -2.75 -2.69
CA GLY A 32 25.47 -1.63 -2.96
C GLY A 32 24.74 -1.71 -4.32
N ARG A 33 24.77 -2.87 -4.99
CA ARG A 33 24.14 -3.05 -6.32
C ARG A 33 22.71 -3.53 -6.15
N ARG A 34 21.83 -3.17 -7.09
CA ARG A 34 20.43 -3.65 -7.08
C ARG A 34 20.38 -5.18 -7.20
N VAL A 35 19.63 -5.81 -6.32
CA VAL A 35 19.34 -7.25 -6.41
C VAL A 35 18.31 -7.53 -7.50
N PHE A 36 17.28 -6.70 -7.54
CA PHE A 36 16.22 -6.79 -8.54
C PHE A 36 16.15 -5.53 -9.41
N LYS A 37 15.70 -5.71 -10.65
CA LYS A 37 15.42 -4.61 -11.57
C LYS A 37 14.13 -4.89 -12.33
N THR A 38 13.18 -3.96 -12.24
CA THR A 38 11.96 -4.05 -13.04
C THR A 38 12.28 -3.96 -14.53
N LEU A 39 11.75 -4.92 -15.28
CA LEU A 39 11.77 -4.95 -16.73
C LEU A 39 10.54 -4.27 -17.31
N VAL A 40 9.38 -4.58 -16.72
CA VAL A 40 8.05 -4.10 -17.12
C VAL A 40 7.20 -3.92 -15.86
N SER A 41 6.50 -2.79 -15.78
CA SER A 41 5.34 -2.58 -14.92
C SER A 41 4.11 -2.28 -15.79
N VAL A 42 3.04 -3.05 -15.63
CA VAL A 42 1.80 -2.87 -16.40
C VAL A 42 0.72 -2.24 -15.54
N GLU A 43 0.19 -1.10 -15.98
CA GLU A 43 -0.90 -0.38 -15.32
C GLU A 43 -1.79 0.33 -16.32
N LYS A 44 -3.12 0.19 -16.21
CA LYS A 44 -4.06 0.80 -17.16
C LYS A 44 -4.45 2.24 -16.79
N GLU A 45 -4.52 2.53 -15.49
CA GLU A 45 -4.95 3.81 -14.96
C GLU A 45 -3.90 4.88 -15.23
N ALA A 46 -4.30 5.94 -15.93
CA ALA A 46 -3.37 6.94 -16.46
C ALA A 46 -2.55 7.65 -15.37
N SER A 47 -3.16 7.95 -14.22
CA SER A 47 -2.46 8.62 -13.10
C SER A 47 -1.42 7.71 -12.45
N ALA A 48 -1.76 6.45 -12.22
CA ALA A 48 -0.84 5.45 -11.67
C ALA A 48 0.30 5.12 -12.66
N HIS A 49 0.00 5.02 -13.96
CA HIS A 49 1.01 4.88 -15.02
C HIS A 49 2.01 6.05 -15.05
N ARG A 50 1.54 7.31 -14.93
CA ARG A 50 2.43 8.47 -14.83
C ARG A 50 3.32 8.41 -13.58
N THR A 51 2.76 8.01 -12.43
CA THR A 51 3.52 7.79 -11.19
C THR A 51 4.61 6.73 -11.38
N LEU A 52 4.27 5.58 -11.98
CA LEU A 52 5.22 4.51 -12.28
C LEU A 52 6.34 4.96 -13.23
N THR A 53 5.98 5.68 -14.28
CA THR A 53 6.95 6.21 -15.26
C THR A 53 7.92 7.17 -14.57
N LEU A 54 7.40 8.10 -13.77
CA LEU A 54 8.22 9.03 -13.01
C LEU A 54 9.11 8.31 -11.99
N ARG A 55 8.62 7.25 -11.33
CA ARG A 55 9.44 6.47 -10.40
C ARG A 55 10.49 5.61 -11.11
N ALA A 56 10.21 5.08 -12.29
CA ALA A 56 11.20 4.40 -13.12
C ALA A 56 12.31 5.38 -13.53
N PHE A 57 11.95 6.59 -13.95
CA PHE A 57 12.91 7.67 -14.22
C PHE A 57 13.75 8.02 -12.98
N TYR A 58 13.11 8.15 -11.80
CA TYR A 58 13.81 8.35 -10.53
C TYR A 58 14.88 7.27 -10.29
N ARG A 59 14.57 5.98 -10.51
CA ARG A 59 15.55 4.88 -10.34
C ARG A 59 16.68 4.95 -11.36
N LEU A 60 16.38 5.33 -12.60
CA LEU A 60 17.39 5.52 -13.63
C LEU A 60 18.33 6.69 -13.29
N LEU A 61 17.81 7.77 -12.71
CA LEU A 61 18.62 8.88 -12.20
C LEU A 61 19.58 8.43 -11.09
N GLN A 62 19.10 7.62 -10.13
CA GLN A 62 19.95 7.05 -9.06
C GLN A 62 21.12 6.23 -9.61
N ASP A 63 20.91 5.54 -10.72
CA ASP A 63 21.91 4.67 -11.35
C ASP A 63 22.78 5.45 -12.36
N SER A 64 22.55 6.77 -12.52
CA SER A 64 23.24 7.65 -13.48
C SER A 64 24.12 8.69 -12.79
N ASN A 65 24.90 9.43 -13.58
CA ASN A 65 25.73 10.53 -13.08
C ASN A 65 24.97 11.86 -12.90
N PHE A 66 23.67 11.92 -13.23
CA PHE A 66 22.88 13.15 -13.10
C PHE A 66 22.50 13.48 -11.65
N GLY A 67 22.49 12.49 -10.76
CA GLY A 67 21.96 12.64 -9.42
C GLY A 67 20.45 12.92 -9.40
N MET A 68 19.94 13.40 -8.27
CA MET A 68 18.50 13.56 -8.05
C MET A 68 17.95 14.97 -8.36
N GLU A 69 18.81 15.93 -8.69
CA GLU A 69 18.39 17.32 -8.91
C GLU A 69 17.34 17.47 -10.03
N PRO A 70 17.47 16.80 -11.19
CA PRO A 70 16.47 16.91 -12.25
C PRO A 70 15.06 16.46 -11.82
N TYR A 71 14.99 15.47 -10.92
CA TYR A 71 13.72 15.02 -10.36
C TYR A 71 13.08 16.10 -9.49
N PHE A 72 13.85 16.69 -8.57
CA PHE A 72 13.33 17.73 -7.68
C PHE A 72 13.05 19.05 -8.40
N GLU A 73 13.78 19.36 -9.48
CA GLU A 73 13.49 20.51 -10.34
C GLU A 73 12.13 20.38 -11.01
N TYR A 74 11.84 19.22 -11.62
CA TYR A 74 10.52 18.93 -12.16
C TYR A 74 9.42 19.10 -11.10
N LEU A 75 9.62 18.56 -9.89
CA LEU A 75 8.63 18.65 -8.81
C LEU A 75 8.42 20.07 -8.27
N ARG A 76 9.39 20.97 -8.44
CA ARG A 76 9.26 22.42 -8.15
C ARG A 76 8.53 23.20 -9.24
N GLY A 77 8.07 22.53 -10.30
CA GLY A 77 7.39 23.14 -11.44
C GLY A 77 8.33 23.51 -12.58
N GLY A 78 9.54 22.93 -12.62
CA GLY A 78 10.44 23.02 -13.77
C GLY A 78 9.94 22.24 -14.99
N GLU A 79 10.78 22.19 -16.03
CA GLU A 79 10.45 21.47 -17.26
C GLU A 79 10.26 19.96 -17.00
N HIS A 80 9.34 19.36 -17.76
CA HIS A 80 9.09 17.93 -17.66
C HIS A 80 10.30 17.14 -18.22
N PRO A 81 10.75 16.03 -17.59
CA PRO A 81 11.96 15.32 -18.02
C PRO A 81 11.96 14.81 -19.47
N SER A 82 10.79 14.66 -20.10
CA SER A 82 10.69 14.32 -21.53
C SER A 82 11.13 15.44 -22.48
N GLU A 83 11.07 16.68 -22.01
CA GLU A 83 11.36 17.88 -22.79
C GLU A 83 12.82 18.34 -22.62
N VAL A 84 13.51 17.84 -21.58
CA VAL A 84 14.92 18.14 -21.31
C VAL A 84 15.80 17.22 -22.15
N SER A 85 16.58 17.81 -23.06
CA SER A 85 17.35 17.07 -24.08
C SER A 85 18.31 16.03 -23.49
N GLU A 86 18.98 16.36 -22.39
CA GLU A 86 19.95 15.52 -21.68
C GLU A 86 19.28 14.34 -20.96
N LEU A 87 18.01 14.48 -20.57
CA LEU A 87 17.26 13.49 -19.80
C LEU A 87 16.40 12.59 -20.69
N LYS A 88 16.20 12.97 -21.96
CA LYS A 88 15.30 12.30 -22.90
C LYS A 88 15.55 10.80 -23.00
N GLN A 89 16.81 10.37 -23.07
CA GLN A 89 17.14 8.94 -23.14
C GLN A 89 16.71 8.19 -21.87
N LEU A 90 16.95 8.76 -20.69
CA LEU A 90 16.52 8.14 -19.43
C LEU A 90 14.99 8.10 -19.33
N TRP A 91 14.31 9.15 -19.78
CA TRP A 91 12.85 9.18 -19.82
C TRP A 91 12.28 8.13 -20.78
N GLU A 92 12.86 7.98 -21.97
CA GLU A 92 12.47 6.94 -22.94
C GLU A 92 12.65 5.52 -22.36
N GLU A 93 13.71 5.27 -21.60
CA GLU A 93 13.89 4.00 -20.88
C GLU A 93 12.83 3.81 -19.76
N ALA A 94 12.48 4.88 -19.04
CA ALA A 94 11.41 4.82 -18.04
C ALA A 94 10.04 4.49 -18.66
N VAL A 95 9.73 5.06 -19.83
CA VAL A 95 8.52 4.77 -20.60
C VAL A 95 8.51 3.32 -21.11
N LYS A 96 9.67 2.77 -21.47
CA LYS A 96 9.77 1.34 -21.86
C LYS A 96 9.47 0.41 -20.68
N GLU A 97 9.83 0.80 -19.46
CA GLU A 97 9.53 0.04 -18.25
C GLU A 97 8.05 0.13 -17.87
N ALA A 98 7.49 1.35 -17.78
CA ALA A 98 6.11 1.58 -17.37
C ALA A 98 5.15 1.53 -18.56
N LEU A 99 4.48 0.39 -18.76
CA LEU A 99 3.55 0.16 -19.85
C LEU A 99 2.11 0.48 -19.46
N ARG A 100 1.47 1.35 -20.25
CA ARG A 100 0.04 1.63 -20.11
C ARG A 100 -0.79 0.67 -20.94
N LEU A 101 -1.14 -0.48 -20.37
CA LEU A 101 -1.94 -1.52 -21.03
C LEU A 101 -3.14 -1.92 -20.16
N GLU A 102 -4.28 -2.17 -20.80
CA GLU A 102 -5.39 -2.88 -20.18
C GLU A 102 -5.24 -4.39 -20.46
N LEU A 103 -4.96 -5.15 -19.41
CA LEU A 103 -4.83 -6.60 -19.46
C LEU A 103 -6.21 -7.30 -19.55
N GLY A 104 -6.23 -8.60 -19.87
CA GLY A 104 -7.47 -9.37 -20.02
C GLY A 104 -8.19 -9.18 -21.35
N GLY A 105 -7.56 -8.49 -22.30
CA GLY A 105 -8.02 -8.34 -23.68
C GLY A 105 -6.91 -8.66 -24.68
N GLU A 106 -7.29 -9.05 -25.90
CA GLU A 106 -6.35 -9.57 -26.92
C GLU A 106 -5.21 -8.58 -27.26
N ALA A 107 -5.51 -7.28 -27.34
CA ALA A 107 -4.49 -6.27 -27.66
C ALA A 107 -3.46 -6.10 -26.54
N GLY A 108 -3.91 -6.06 -25.28
CA GLY A 108 -3.03 -5.97 -24.11
C GLY A 108 -2.14 -7.19 -23.97
N HIS A 109 -2.72 -8.38 -24.15
CA HIS A 109 -2.01 -9.67 -24.16
C HIS A 109 -0.88 -9.69 -25.20
N LYS A 110 -1.20 -9.36 -26.46
CA LYS A 110 -0.22 -9.37 -27.56
C LYS A 110 0.92 -8.39 -27.35
N GLU A 111 0.64 -7.18 -26.85
CA GLU A 111 1.70 -6.20 -26.60
C GLU A 111 2.58 -6.60 -25.40
N LEU A 112 2.00 -7.18 -24.35
CA LEU A 112 2.76 -7.75 -23.23
C LEU A 112 3.67 -8.88 -23.71
N ASP A 113 3.14 -9.87 -24.42
CA ASP A 113 3.90 -11.00 -24.97
C ASP A 113 5.08 -10.50 -25.83
N LYS A 114 4.81 -9.57 -26.75
CA LYS A 114 5.85 -8.95 -27.60
C LYS A 114 6.95 -8.26 -26.78
N ARG A 115 6.60 -7.61 -25.66
CA ARG A 115 7.60 -6.98 -24.78
C ARG A 115 8.42 -8.03 -24.04
N LEU A 116 7.79 -9.07 -23.51
CA LEU A 116 8.46 -10.12 -22.76
C LEU A 116 9.36 -10.96 -23.67
N ASP A 117 8.87 -11.42 -24.83
CA ASP A 117 9.63 -12.19 -25.82
C ASP A 117 10.92 -11.50 -26.26
N ARG A 118 10.89 -10.16 -26.34
CA ARG A 118 12.04 -9.36 -26.80
C ARG A 118 13.08 -9.10 -25.71
N HIS A 119 12.67 -9.02 -24.45
CA HIS A 119 13.50 -8.40 -23.41
C HIS A 119 13.65 -9.22 -22.12
N LEU A 120 12.80 -10.21 -21.88
CA LEU A 120 12.90 -11.09 -20.73
C LEU A 120 13.90 -12.22 -21.01
N ASP A 121 14.91 -12.35 -20.16
CA ASP A 121 15.86 -13.46 -20.23
C ASP A 121 15.31 -14.65 -19.46
N ILE A 122 14.48 -15.44 -20.13
CA ILE A 122 13.84 -16.65 -19.56
C ILE A 122 14.86 -17.74 -19.15
N ARG A 123 16.13 -17.61 -19.52
CA ARG A 123 17.21 -18.54 -19.14
C ARG A 123 17.84 -18.18 -17.78
N SER A 124 17.58 -16.98 -17.29
CA SER A 124 18.04 -16.49 -16.00
C SER A 124 16.90 -16.47 -14.99
N ASP A 125 17.23 -16.39 -13.70
CA ASP A 125 16.20 -16.17 -12.67
C ASP A 125 15.49 -14.84 -12.87
N TRP A 126 14.16 -14.90 -12.82
CA TRP A 126 13.28 -13.73 -12.89
C TRP A 126 12.03 -13.96 -12.04
N VAL A 127 11.39 -12.85 -11.63
CA VAL A 127 10.27 -12.85 -10.70
C VAL A 127 9.06 -12.18 -11.35
N LEU A 128 7.90 -12.83 -11.21
CA LEU A 128 6.60 -12.22 -11.51
C LEU A 128 5.98 -11.70 -10.22
N ILE A 129 5.54 -10.45 -10.19
CA ILE A 129 4.78 -9.89 -9.07
C ILE A 129 3.46 -9.31 -9.59
N GLY A 130 2.42 -9.34 -8.76
CA GLY A 130 1.18 -8.65 -9.11
C GLY A 130 0.01 -8.91 -8.15
N GLY A 131 -0.96 -8.01 -8.21
CA GLY A 131 -2.22 -8.11 -7.45
C GLY A 131 -3.42 -8.19 -8.39
N PRO A 132 -3.64 -9.31 -9.12
CA PRO A 132 -4.78 -9.42 -10.04
C PRO A 132 -6.09 -9.19 -9.28
N PRO A 133 -6.98 -8.30 -9.79
CA PRO A 133 -8.21 -7.95 -9.08
C PRO A 133 -9.16 -9.14 -9.02
N CYS A 134 -9.31 -9.72 -7.83
CA CYS A 134 -10.11 -10.93 -7.60
C CYS A 134 -11.62 -10.65 -7.38
N GLN A 135 -12.12 -9.45 -7.70
CA GLN A 135 -13.51 -9.05 -7.40
C GLN A 135 -14.57 -9.85 -8.18
N ALA A 136 -14.21 -10.52 -9.28
CA ALA A 136 -15.10 -11.45 -9.99
C ALA A 136 -15.54 -12.64 -9.12
N TYR A 137 -14.66 -13.10 -8.22
CA TYR A 137 -14.92 -14.29 -7.39
C TYR A 137 -15.57 -13.95 -6.03
N SER A 138 -15.68 -12.66 -5.70
CA SER A 138 -16.17 -12.17 -4.40
C SER A 138 -17.68 -11.87 -4.41
N VAL A 139 -18.40 -12.34 -3.38
CA VAL A 139 -19.81 -11.98 -3.11
C VAL A 139 -19.97 -10.46 -2.92
N VAL A 140 -18.94 -9.75 -2.46
CA VAL A 140 -18.98 -8.30 -2.20
C VAL A 140 -19.05 -7.49 -3.51
N GLY A 141 -18.45 -7.99 -4.61
CA GLY A 141 -18.63 -7.43 -5.95
C GLY A 141 -20.08 -7.53 -6.43
N ARG A 142 -20.73 -8.67 -6.15
CA ARG A 142 -22.15 -8.91 -6.48
C ARG A 142 -23.11 -8.03 -5.68
N VAL A 143 -22.79 -7.71 -4.41
CA VAL A 143 -23.61 -6.79 -3.59
C VAL A 143 -23.51 -5.34 -4.08
N ARG A 144 -22.33 -4.90 -4.54
CA ARG A 144 -22.15 -3.56 -5.15
C ARG A 144 -22.90 -3.41 -6.50
N ASN A 145 -23.03 -4.51 -7.25
CA ASN A 145 -23.71 -4.53 -8.56
C ASN A 145 -25.20 -4.96 -8.49
N ARG A 146 -25.79 -5.17 -7.30
CA ARG A 146 -27.21 -5.54 -7.14
C ARG A 146 -28.23 -4.56 -7.77
N GLY A 147 -27.79 -3.34 -8.11
CA GLY A 147 -28.62 -2.35 -8.78
C GLY A 147 -28.59 -2.42 -10.32
N ASN A 148 -27.71 -3.24 -10.91
CA ASN A 148 -27.57 -3.35 -12.35
C ASN A 148 -28.25 -4.64 -12.85
N LYS A 149 -29.39 -4.51 -13.53
CA LYS A 149 -30.21 -5.65 -13.98
C LYS A 149 -29.54 -6.49 -15.08
N ASP A 150 -28.48 -5.95 -15.71
CA ASP A 150 -27.77 -6.58 -16.83
C ASP A 150 -26.42 -7.21 -16.41
N TYR A 151 -26.17 -7.40 -15.10
CA TYR A 151 -24.91 -8.00 -14.62
C TYR A 151 -24.91 -9.53 -14.84
N VAL A 152 -24.14 -10.00 -15.81
CA VAL A 152 -23.85 -11.43 -16.06
C VAL A 152 -22.50 -11.80 -15.45
N PRO A 153 -22.44 -12.65 -14.40
CA PRO A 153 -21.19 -13.06 -13.75
C PRO A 153 -20.15 -13.69 -14.70
N GLU A 154 -20.62 -14.39 -15.73
CA GLU A 154 -19.81 -15.08 -16.73
C GLU A 154 -19.13 -14.12 -17.72
N GLU A 155 -19.58 -12.87 -17.81
CA GLU A 155 -19.01 -11.82 -18.67
C GLU A 155 -18.09 -10.84 -17.90
N ASP A 156 -17.80 -11.12 -16.63
CA ASP A 156 -16.98 -10.24 -15.80
C ASP A 156 -15.54 -10.18 -16.32
N LYS A 157 -15.18 -9.03 -16.92
CA LYS A 157 -13.84 -8.69 -17.42
C LYS A 157 -12.71 -8.99 -16.42
N ARG A 158 -13.00 -9.02 -15.11
CA ARG A 158 -12.02 -9.29 -14.04
C ARG A 158 -11.60 -10.76 -13.95
N HIS A 159 -12.42 -11.71 -14.42
CA HIS A 159 -12.02 -13.12 -14.56
C HIS A 159 -10.85 -13.26 -15.54
N PHE A 160 -10.87 -12.48 -16.62
CA PHE A 160 -9.81 -12.46 -17.63
C PHE A 160 -8.48 -11.92 -17.09
N LEU A 161 -8.51 -11.05 -16.06
CA LEU A 161 -7.30 -10.51 -15.44
C LEU A 161 -6.55 -11.56 -14.61
N TYR A 162 -7.26 -12.42 -13.89
CA TYR A 162 -6.63 -13.55 -13.19
C TYR A 162 -6.08 -14.58 -14.20
N ARG A 163 -6.84 -14.86 -15.26
CA ARG A 163 -6.37 -15.74 -16.34
C ARG A 163 -5.10 -15.22 -17.00
N GLU A 164 -5.02 -13.92 -17.29
CA GLU A 164 -3.80 -13.29 -17.84
C GLU A 164 -2.58 -13.52 -16.93
N TYR A 165 -2.76 -13.42 -15.62
CA TYR A 165 -1.68 -13.68 -14.66
C TYR A 165 -1.19 -15.14 -14.75
N LEU A 166 -2.13 -16.11 -14.83
CA LEU A 166 -1.81 -17.52 -15.05
C LEU A 166 -1.15 -17.77 -16.40
N ASP A 167 -1.62 -17.12 -17.46
CA ASP A 167 -1.10 -17.26 -18.83
C ASP A 167 0.39 -16.85 -18.88
N VAL A 168 0.76 -15.77 -18.19
CA VAL A 168 2.17 -15.33 -18.07
C VAL A 168 3.00 -16.36 -17.30
N ILE A 169 2.49 -16.93 -16.20
CA ILE A 169 3.21 -17.97 -15.45
C ILE A 169 3.40 -19.23 -16.31
N ALA A 170 2.33 -19.70 -16.97
CA ALA A 170 2.33 -20.90 -17.79
C ALA A 170 3.33 -20.79 -18.95
N ARG A 171 3.35 -19.63 -19.62
CA ARG A 171 4.20 -19.38 -20.79
C ARG A 171 5.65 -19.07 -20.44
N TYR A 172 5.89 -18.13 -19.53
CA TYR A 172 7.23 -17.57 -19.30
C TYR A 172 7.97 -18.22 -18.12
N ARG A 173 7.28 -19.00 -17.29
CA ARG A 173 7.88 -19.87 -16.26
C ARG A 173 8.80 -19.13 -15.27
N PRO A 174 8.32 -18.11 -14.54
CA PRO A 174 9.12 -17.39 -13.54
C PRO A 174 9.75 -18.34 -12.52
N SER A 175 10.94 -18.01 -12.03
CA SER A 175 11.57 -18.74 -10.92
C SER A 175 10.70 -18.63 -9.66
N VAL A 176 10.16 -17.43 -9.42
CA VAL A 176 9.24 -17.13 -8.32
C VAL A 176 8.12 -16.23 -8.83
N PHE A 177 6.88 -16.49 -8.40
CA PHE A 177 5.81 -15.51 -8.54
C PHE A 177 5.24 -15.10 -7.18
N ILE A 178 4.73 -13.86 -7.10
CA ILE A 178 4.05 -13.32 -5.92
C ILE A 178 2.68 -12.79 -6.32
N MET A 179 1.65 -13.44 -5.82
CA MET A 179 0.27 -12.98 -5.99
C MET A 179 -0.24 -12.37 -4.68
N GLU A 180 -0.54 -11.07 -4.71
CA GLU A 180 -1.19 -10.36 -3.60
C GLU A 180 -2.72 -10.35 -3.79
N ASN A 181 -3.46 -10.46 -2.68
CA ASN A 181 -4.89 -10.21 -2.67
C ASN A 181 -5.46 -9.81 -1.30
N VAL A 182 -6.72 -9.37 -1.31
CA VAL A 182 -7.45 -9.04 -0.09
C VAL A 182 -7.81 -10.29 0.73
N LYS A 183 -7.77 -10.19 2.07
CA LYS A 183 -8.16 -11.28 2.99
C LYS A 183 -9.53 -11.92 2.70
N GLY A 184 -10.47 -11.14 2.14
CA GLY A 184 -11.80 -11.62 1.76
C GLY A 184 -11.81 -12.72 0.70
N ILE A 185 -10.68 -12.98 0.03
CA ILE A 185 -10.55 -14.09 -0.93
C ILE A 185 -10.74 -15.46 -0.28
N LEU A 186 -10.35 -15.63 0.99
CA LEU A 186 -10.47 -16.90 1.73
C LEU A 186 -11.92 -17.37 1.89
N THR A 187 -12.85 -16.42 1.98
CA THR A 187 -14.29 -16.69 2.18
C THR A 187 -15.11 -16.48 0.90
N SER A 188 -14.45 -16.17 -0.22
CA SER A 188 -15.11 -15.95 -1.51
C SER A 188 -15.64 -17.26 -2.10
N LYS A 189 -16.84 -17.20 -2.67
CA LYS A 189 -17.56 -18.36 -3.22
C LYS A 189 -18.06 -18.12 -4.62
N VAL A 190 -18.01 -19.12 -5.49
CA VAL A 190 -18.73 -19.18 -6.77
C VAL A 190 -19.72 -20.34 -6.68
N GLY A 191 -21.01 -20.05 -6.89
CA GLY A 191 -22.06 -21.01 -6.51
C GLY A 191 -22.00 -21.37 -5.02
N LYS A 192 -21.79 -22.66 -4.72
CA LYS A 192 -21.65 -23.18 -3.35
C LYS A 192 -20.20 -23.43 -2.92
N GLU A 193 -19.24 -23.33 -3.83
CA GLU A 193 -17.85 -23.75 -3.62
C GLU A 193 -16.95 -22.56 -3.26
N ARG A 194 -15.95 -22.80 -2.40
CA ARG A 194 -14.95 -21.80 -2.03
C ARG A 194 -13.85 -21.75 -3.09
N ILE A 195 -13.58 -20.56 -3.62
CA ILE A 195 -12.66 -20.38 -4.76
C ILE A 195 -11.18 -20.48 -4.36
N PHE A 196 -10.84 -20.20 -3.09
CA PHE A 196 -9.43 -20.05 -2.71
C PHE A 196 -8.60 -21.31 -2.93
N ARG A 197 -9.19 -22.50 -2.71
CA ARG A 197 -8.55 -23.78 -3.03
C ARG A 197 -8.31 -23.94 -4.53
N LYS A 198 -9.30 -23.59 -5.36
CA LYS A 198 -9.16 -23.58 -6.81
C LYS A 198 -8.05 -22.65 -7.30
N ILE A 199 -7.88 -21.50 -6.64
CA ILE A 199 -6.76 -20.58 -6.92
C ILE A 199 -5.42 -21.24 -6.61
N LEU A 200 -5.29 -21.95 -5.48
CA LEU A 200 -4.07 -22.70 -5.16
C LEU A 200 -3.78 -23.79 -6.19
N GLU A 201 -4.80 -24.55 -6.61
CA GLU A 201 -4.69 -25.57 -7.67
C GLU A 201 -4.24 -24.97 -9.00
N ASP A 202 -4.86 -23.86 -9.42
CA ASP A 202 -4.55 -23.21 -10.69
C ASP A 202 -3.14 -22.62 -10.69
N LEU A 203 -2.68 -22.09 -9.55
CA LEU A 203 -1.32 -21.57 -9.38
C LEU A 203 -0.26 -22.67 -9.26
N GLU A 204 -0.61 -23.83 -8.73
CA GLU A 204 0.27 -25.01 -8.68
C GLU A 204 0.53 -25.55 -10.10
N ASP A 205 -0.51 -25.60 -10.94
CA ASP A 205 -0.42 -26.05 -12.34
C ASP A 205 -1.06 -25.04 -13.33
N PRO A 206 -0.39 -23.91 -13.60
CA PRO A 206 -0.92 -22.86 -14.48
C PRO A 206 -1.10 -23.34 -15.93
N THR A 207 -0.29 -24.30 -16.38
CA THR A 207 -0.42 -24.90 -17.71
C THR A 207 -1.74 -25.65 -17.85
N ALA A 208 -2.10 -26.47 -16.85
CA ALA A 208 -3.40 -27.14 -16.82
C ALA A 208 -4.55 -26.14 -16.70
N ALA A 209 -4.42 -25.13 -15.84
CA ALA A 209 -5.46 -24.12 -15.61
C ALA A 209 -5.79 -23.29 -16.86
N THR A 210 -4.79 -23.03 -17.70
CA THR A 210 -4.91 -22.18 -18.90
C THR A 210 -5.20 -22.96 -20.19
N ASN A 211 -5.14 -24.30 -20.12
CA ASN A 211 -5.18 -25.22 -21.28
C ASN A 211 -4.09 -24.95 -22.33
N MET A 212 -2.94 -24.40 -21.94
CA MET A 212 -1.82 -24.18 -22.86
C MET A 212 -1.15 -25.53 -23.22
N LYS A 213 -0.96 -25.79 -24.52
CA LYS A 213 -0.23 -26.95 -25.06
C LYS A 213 0.75 -26.48 -26.14
N GLY A 214 1.97 -27.01 -26.20
CA GLY A 214 2.89 -26.82 -27.34
C GLY A 214 4.34 -26.45 -26.99
N LYS A 215 5.18 -26.27 -28.04
CA LYS A 215 6.60 -25.88 -27.93
C LYS A 215 6.75 -24.53 -27.21
N GLY A 216 7.47 -24.52 -26.09
CA GLY A 216 7.68 -23.33 -25.25
C GLY A 216 6.86 -23.30 -23.97
N VAL A 217 5.84 -24.17 -23.86
CA VAL A 217 5.13 -24.44 -22.61
C VAL A 217 5.89 -25.54 -21.87
N GLY A 218 6.26 -25.31 -20.61
CA GLY A 218 6.95 -26.32 -19.81
C GLY A 218 6.04 -27.52 -19.54
N GLU A 219 6.27 -28.65 -20.20
CA GLU A 219 5.58 -29.90 -19.88
C GLU A 219 5.94 -30.34 -18.44
N ASN A 220 4.94 -30.70 -17.64
CA ASN A 220 5.10 -31.28 -16.29
C ASN A 220 5.84 -30.46 -15.21
N GLN A 221 6.01 -29.15 -15.37
CA GLN A 221 6.65 -28.34 -14.31
C GLN A 221 5.64 -27.51 -13.53
N LYS A 222 5.42 -27.90 -12.27
CA LYS A 222 4.51 -27.25 -11.33
C LYS A 222 5.23 -26.22 -10.44
N TYR A 223 4.45 -25.56 -9.60
CA TYR A 223 4.92 -24.68 -8.54
C TYR A 223 4.53 -25.23 -7.18
N THR A 224 5.37 -24.98 -6.19
CA THR A 224 5.04 -25.16 -4.77
C THR A 224 4.68 -23.80 -4.19
N ILE A 225 3.53 -23.69 -3.53
CA ILE A 225 3.01 -22.41 -3.03
C ILE A 225 3.30 -22.28 -1.54
N PHE A 226 4.03 -21.25 -1.16
CA PHE A 226 4.45 -20.97 0.21
C PHE A 226 3.67 -19.79 0.78
N SER A 227 3.43 -19.85 2.08
CA SER A 227 3.04 -18.69 2.87
C SER A 227 4.26 -17.92 3.37
N LEU A 228 4.05 -16.63 3.58
CA LEU A 228 4.98 -15.72 4.23
C LEU A 228 4.71 -15.52 5.73
N SER A 229 3.57 -16.00 6.26
CA SER A 229 3.16 -15.72 7.66
C SER A 229 3.42 -16.88 8.60
N GLU A 230 3.17 -18.09 8.12
CA GLU A 230 3.33 -19.35 8.83
C GLU A 230 3.98 -20.35 7.86
N PRO A 231 4.70 -21.38 8.32
CA PRO A 231 5.43 -22.30 7.46
C PRO A 231 4.51 -23.32 6.76
N CYS A 232 3.34 -22.88 6.28
CA CYS A 232 2.41 -23.67 5.49
C CYS A 232 2.77 -23.66 4.01
N VAL A 233 2.51 -24.78 3.35
CA VAL A 233 2.88 -25.03 1.96
C VAL A 233 1.74 -25.79 1.28
N TYR A 234 1.44 -25.43 0.04
CA TYR A 234 0.50 -26.12 -0.81
C TYR A 234 1.19 -26.71 -2.05
N TYR A 235 1.00 -28.02 -2.27
CA TYR A 235 1.41 -28.76 -3.46
C TYR A 235 0.67 -30.10 -3.53
N THR A 236 0.43 -30.63 -4.72
CA THR A 236 -0.18 -31.95 -4.93
C THR A 236 0.90 -33.03 -5.04
N LYS A 237 0.88 -34.04 -4.15
CA LYS A 237 1.75 -35.23 -4.25
C LYS A 237 1.30 -36.12 -5.43
N GLN A 238 2.22 -36.51 -6.32
CA GLN A 238 1.89 -37.45 -7.40
C GLN A 238 1.63 -38.87 -6.88
N ALA A 239 0.79 -39.61 -7.59
CA ALA A 239 0.20 -40.88 -7.18
C ALA A 239 1.23 -42.02 -7.09
N GLY A 240 1.60 -42.35 -5.84
CA GLY A 240 2.27 -43.60 -5.44
C GLY A 240 1.94 -44.02 -4.00
N GLY A 241 0.90 -43.41 -3.41
CA GLY A 241 0.40 -43.73 -2.08
C GLY A 241 0.67 -42.67 -1.01
N ARG A 242 -0.05 -41.53 -1.06
CA ARG A 242 -0.76 -40.90 0.07
C ARG A 242 -1.24 -39.47 -0.29
N ILE A 243 -2.56 -39.32 -0.30
CA ILE A 243 -3.43 -38.19 0.10
C ILE A 243 -2.90 -36.77 -0.21
N ILE A 244 -3.66 -36.05 -1.04
CA ILE A 244 -3.76 -34.58 -0.98
C ILE A 244 -4.19 -34.26 0.45
N GLU A 245 -3.28 -33.83 1.33
CA GLU A 245 -3.71 -33.25 2.60
C GLU A 245 -4.47 -31.97 2.24
N GLU A 246 -5.80 -32.05 2.21
CA GLU A 246 -6.63 -30.88 2.07
C GLU A 246 -6.30 -29.94 3.23
N LEU A 247 -5.72 -28.78 2.90
CA LEU A 247 -5.48 -27.75 3.91
C LEU A 247 -6.79 -27.42 4.63
N SER A 248 -6.76 -27.52 5.96
CA SER A 248 -7.82 -27.06 6.85
C SER A 248 -8.06 -25.55 6.70
N ASP A 249 -9.22 -25.08 7.15
CA ASP A 249 -9.53 -23.64 7.11
C ASP A 249 -8.52 -22.82 7.94
N GLU A 250 -8.02 -23.42 9.03
CA GLU A 250 -6.95 -22.87 9.86
C GLU A 250 -5.64 -22.72 9.08
N GLU A 251 -5.24 -23.74 8.31
CA GLU A 251 -4.03 -23.68 7.47
C GLU A 251 -4.15 -22.69 6.31
N LEU A 252 -5.34 -22.57 5.71
CA LEU A 252 -5.60 -21.55 4.68
C LEU A 252 -5.48 -20.12 5.24
N SER A 253 -5.85 -19.93 6.51
CA SER A 253 -5.65 -18.65 7.20
C SER A 253 -4.17 -18.32 7.41
N GLY A 254 -3.30 -19.34 7.39
CA GLY A 254 -1.85 -19.21 7.45
C GLY A 254 -1.24 -18.42 6.29
N PHE A 255 -1.96 -18.22 5.17
CA PHE A 255 -1.51 -17.37 4.05
C PHE A 255 -1.80 -15.87 4.25
N VAL A 256 -2.42 -15.48 5.38
CA VAL A 256 -2.75 -14.07 5.67
C VAL A 256 -1.61 -13.37 6.39
N VAL A 257 -0.92 -12.50 5.67
CA VAL A 257 0.08 -11.57 6.22
C VAL A 257 -0.64 -10.42 6.92
N LYS A 258 -0.31 -10.23 8.21
CA LYS A 258 -0.78 -9.11 9.02
C LYS A 258 0.33 -8.06 9.08
N SER A 259 0.22 -7.01 8.27
CA SER A 259 1.31 -6.03 8.09
C SER A 259 1.82 -5.44 9.41
N GLU A 260 0.93 -5.22 10.38
CA GLU A 260 1.27 -4.67 11.69
C GLU A 260 2.18 -5.58 12.54
N GLN A 261 2.33 -6.86 12.17
CA GLN A 261 3.24 -7.80 12.83
C GLN A 261 4.63 -7.82 12.17
N HIS A 262 4.88 -6.95 11.19
CA HIS A 262 6.10 -6.93 10.38
C HIS A 262 6.65 -5.50 10.21
N GLY A 263 6.50 -4.66 11.24
CA GLY A 263 7.04 -3.30 11.27
C GLY A 263 6.27 -2.26 10.44
N ILE A 264 5.06 -2.58 9.96
CA ILE A 264 4.23 -1.65 9.18
C ILE A 264 3.25 -0.94 10.13
N PRO A 265 3.16 0.41 10.10
CA PRO A 265 2.31 1.19 11.01
C PRO A 265 0.82 1.16 10.66
N GLN A 266 0.32 0.00 10.22
CA GLN A 266 -1.03 -0.19 9.70
C GLN A 266 -1.50 -1.63 9.87
N ALA A 267 -2.68 -1.81 10.44
CA ALA A 267 -3.41 -3.07 10.45
C ALA A 267 -4.00 -3.35 9.05
N ARG A 268 -3.18 -3.92 8.17
CA ARG A 268 -3.54 -4.27 6.78
C ARG A 268 -3.30 -5.76 6.56
N HIS A 269 -4.38 -6.52 6.49
CA HIS A 269 -4.32 -7.97 6.29
C HIS A 269 -4.45 -8.31 4.81
N ARG A 270 -3.52 -9.10 4.28
CA ARG A 270 -3.47 -9.52 2.87
C ARG A 270 -3.12 -10.99 2.74
N VAL A 271 -3.70 -11.65 1.75
CA VAL A 271 -3.25 -12.96 1.32
C VAL A 271 -2.11 -12.73 0.35
N ILE A 272 -0.95 -13.31 0.63
CA ILE A 272 0.21 -13.22 -0.25
C ILE A 272 0.70 -14.65 -0.49
N LEU A 273 0.67 -15.06 -1.76
CA LEU A 273 1.08 -16.38 -2.21
C LEU A 273 2.42 -16.28 -2.89
N VAL A 274 3.40 -17.07 -2.45
CA VAL A 274 4.72 -17.17 -3.08
C VAL A 274 4.84 -18.51 -3.78
N GLY A 275 4.71 -18.52 -5.10
CA GLY A 275 4.93 -19.73 -5.89
C GLY A 275 6.38 -19.86 -6.29
N VAL A 276 7.02 -20.97 -5.93
CA VAL A 276 8.41 -21.29 -6.31
C VAL A 276 8.40 -22.46 -7.28
N ARG A 277 9.12 -22.32 -8.40
CA ARG A 277 9.18 -23.35 -9.44
C ARG A 277 9.77 -24.64 -8.88
N ASN A 278 9.17 -25.80 -9.16
CA ASN A 278 9.54 -27.03 -8.47
C ASN A 278 11.00 -27.45 -8.66
N ASP A 279 11.63 -27.18 -9.81
CA ASP A 279 13.06 -27.45 -10.03
C ASP A 279 14.00 -26.67 -9.09
N ILE A 280 13.52 -25.56 -8.51
CA ILE A 280 14.25 -24.76 -7.50
C ILE A 280 14.03 -25.35 -6.09
N VAL A 281 12.85 -25.95 -5.88
CA VAL A 281 12.47 -26.60 -4.62
C VAL A 281 13.12 -27.99 -4.51
N ASP A 282 13.21 -28.69 -5.64
CA ASP A 282 13.77 -30.03 -5.77
C ASP A 282 15.26 -30.01 -5.40
N GLY A 283 15.62 -30.77 -4.36
CA GLY A 283 16.96 -30.74 -3.76
C GLY A 283 17.06 -29.95 -2.46
N GLN A 284 15.99 -29.27 -2.04
CA GLN A 284 15.88 -28.64 -0.74
C GLN A 284 14.83 -29.35 0.13
N ARG A 285 15.00 -29.29 1.45
CA ARG A 285 13.96 -29.74 2.38
C ARG A 285 12.83 -28.70 2.40
N ILE A 286 11.67 -29.02 1.84
CA ILE A 286 10.49 -28.13 1.75
C ILE A 286 10.18 -27.44 3.09
N SER A 287 10.24 -28.18 4.21
CA SER A 287 9.98 -27.61 5.54
C SER A 287 10.99 -26.53 5.97
N ASN A 288 12.24 -26.61 5.50
CA ASN A 288 13.25 -25.60 5.78
C ASN A 288 13.00 -24.36 4.91
N LEU A 289 12.63 -24.58 3.64
CA LEU A 289 12.27 -23.51 2.71
C LEU A 289 11.04 -22.73 3.17
N ALA A 290 10.01 -23.43 3.65
CA ALA A 290 8.81 -22.81 4.21
C ALA A 290 9.14 -21.92 5.40
N ARG A 291 10.04 -22.37 6.29
CA ARG A 291 10.48 -21.57 7.44
C ARG A 291 11.34 -20.38 7.03
N SER A 292 12.21 -20.52 6.03
CA SER A 292 13.09 -19.43 5.59
C SER A 292 12.33 -18.33 4.83
N LEU A 293 11.21 -18.67 4.18
CA LEU A 293 10.34 -17.69 3.50
C LEU A 293 9.41 -16.94 4.45
N CYS A 294 9.19 -17.43 5.68
CA CYS A 294 8.38 -16.71 6.67
C CYS A 294 9.00 -15.34 7.00
N LEU A 295 8.17 -14.31 7.03
CA LEU A 295 8.55 -12.98 7.47
C LEU A 295 8.78 -12.99 8.98
N GLU A 296 9.77 -12.22 9.42
CA GLU A 296 10.08 -12.06 10.83
C GLU A 296 8.96 -11.28 11.51
N LYS A 297 8.55 -11.73 12.71
CA LYS A 297 7.57 -11.03 13.53
C LYS A 297 8.29 -9.95 14.34
N GLU A 298 7.77 -8.74 14.27
CA GLU A 298 8.28 -7.55 14.95
C GLU A 298 7.18 -6.90 15.77
N ASP A 299 7.58 -6.09 16.74
CA ASP A 299 6.65 -5.27 17.51
C ASP A 299 5.92 -4.29 16.57
N GLY A 300 4.64 -4.05 16.87
CA GLY A 300 3.80 -3.18 16.07
C GLY A 300 4.28 -1.73 16.14
N VAL A 301 4.50 -1.12 14.97
CA VAL A 301 4.84 0.30 14.89
C VAL A 301 3.57 1.14 14.94
N SER A 302 3.62 2.25 15.67
CA SER A 302 2.46 3.12 15.83
C SER A 302 2.29 4.07 14.65
N SER A 303 1.06 4.57 14.46
CA SER A 303 0.81 5.63 13.47
C SER A 303 1.56 6.91 13.83
N GLY A 304 1.78 7.18 15.13
CA GLY A 304 2.59 8.30 15.60
C GLY A 304 4.02 8.27 15.05
N SER A 305 4.68 7.11 15.11
CA SER A 305 6.00 6.92 14.51
C SER A 305 5.99 7.17 13.00
N ALA A 306 4.91 6.80 12.30
CA ALA A 306 4.78 7.08 10.87
C ALA A 306 4.64 8.58 10.56
N LEU A 307 3.87 9.30 11.37
CA LEU A 307 3.57 10.72 11.18
C LEU A 307 4.66 11.64 11.76
N PHE A 308 5.61 11.10 12.51
CA PHE A 308 6.67 11.84 13.17
C PHE A 308 7.52 12.66 12.18
N GLY A 309 7.79 13.91 12.54
CA GLY A 309 8.63 14.82 11.76
C GLY A 309 7.99 15.41 10.50
N ILE A 310 6.75 15.05 10.16
CA ILE A 310 6.01 15.72 9.07
C ILE A 310 5.67 17.17 9.48
N PRO A 311 5.85 18.18 8.61
CA PRO A 311 5.44 19.55 8.86
C PRO A 311 3.97 19.65 9.24
N GLN A 312 3.66 20.44 10.25
CA GLN A 312 2.26 20.59 10.66
C GLN A 312 1.50 21.51 9.69
N LEU A 313 0.28 21.12 9.34
CA LEU A 313 -0.60 21.86 8.45
C LEU A 313 -1.95 22.12 9.10
N ARG A 314 -2.57 23.26 8.76
CA ARG A 314 -3.99 23.52 9.09
C ARG A 314 -4.91 22.90 8.06
N SER A 315 -6.13 22.57 8.46
CA SER A 315 -7.24 22.47 7.50
C SER A 315 -7.50 23.81 6.81
N GLY A 316 -8.39 23.79 5.83
CA GLY A 316 -8.84 24.98 5.14
C GLY A 316 -10.35 24.98 5.13
N LEU A 317 -10.90 26.16 4.91
CA LEU A 317 -12.32 26.38 4.84
C LEU A 317 -12.81 26.18 3.40
N SER A 318 -13.93 25.49 3.24
CA SER A 318 -14.54 25.30 1.91
C SER A 318 -15.02 26.62 1.29
N ARG A 319 -15.16 27.68 2.09
CA ARG A 319 -15.58 29.02 1.66
C ARG A 319 -14.72 30.06 2.38
N ASN A 320 -14.25 31.07 1.63
CA ASN A 320 -13.50 32.21 2.16
C ASN A 320 -12.28 31.81 3.03
N ASP A 321 -11.51 30.80 2.60
CA ASP A 321 -10.32 30.37 3.34
C ASP A 321 -9.27 31.48 3.39
N SER A 322 -8.88 31.83 4.60
CA SER A 322 -7.74 32.68 4.95
C SER A 322 -7.23 32.25 6.32
N ASP A 323 -6.01 32.63 6.67
CA ASP A 323 -5.44 32.28 7.97
C ASP A 323 -6.26 32.92 9.11
N GLU A 324 -6.74 34.15 8.91
CA GLU A 324 -7.60 34.88 9.84
C GLU A 324 -8.98 34.22 9.97
N ALA A 325 -9.64 33.90 8.86
CA ALA A 325 -10.96 33.26 8.90
C ALA A 325 -10.88 31.87 9.54
N TRP A 326 -9.84 31.09 9.23
CA TRP A 326 -9.62 29.79 9.82
C TRP A 326 -9.39 29.89 11.33
N TYR A 327 -8.54 30.83 11.76
CA TYR A 327 -8.26 31.08 13.18
C TYR A 327 -9.53 31.43 13.96
N GLU A 328 -10.35 32.36 13.45
CA GLU A 328 -11.61 32.74 14.09
C GLU A 328 -12.63 31.59 14.09
N ALA A 329 -12.67 30.77 13.04
CA ALA A 329 -13.49 29.56 13.01
C ALA A 329 -13.07 28.57 14.11
N ILE A 330 -11.78 28.22 14.23
CA ILE A 330 -11.29 27.29 15.27
C ILE A 330 -11.58 27.82 16.67
N LYS A 331 -11.33 29.12 16.90
CA LYS A 331 -11.62 29.78 18.18
C LYS A 331 -13.09 29.65 18.57
N ARG A 332 -13.99 30.04 17.67
CA ARG A 332 -15.44 30.00 17.90
C ARG A 332 -15.96 28.56 18.05
N LEU A 333 -15.58 27.66 17.14
CA LEU A 333 -16.07 26.27 17.14
C LEU A 333 -15.61 25.53 18.39
N SER A 334 -14.33 25.66 18.77
CA SER A 334 -13.80 25.05 19.99
C SER A 334 -14.54 25.55 21.23
N ALA A 335 -14.77 26.86 21.36
CA ALA A 335 -15.54 27.43 22.47
C ALA A 335 -16.97 26.90 22.52
N LYS A 336 -17.65 26.88 21.38
CA LYS A 336 -19.02 26.40 21.25
C LYS A 336 -19.14 24.95 21.74
N VAL A 337 -18.30 24.05 21.20
CA VAL A 337 -18.36 22.61 21.54
C VAL A 337 -18.04 22.39 23.02
N ALA A 338 -17.05 23.08 23.59
CA ALA A 338 -16.74 22.92 25.00
C ALA A 338 -17.85 23.41 25.93
N ASN A 339 -18.51 24.53 25.62
CA ASN A 339 -19.66 25.00 26.40
C ASN A 339 -20.84 24.01 26.35
N GLU A 340 -21.12 23.43 25.17
CA GLU A 340 -22.14 22.39 25.02
C GLU A 340 -21.78 21.11 25.80
N LEU A 341 -20.50 20.71 25.79
CA LEU A 341 -20.02 19.59 26.59
C LEU A 341 -20.17 19.84 28.09
N ILE A 342 -19.98 21.07 28.59
CA ILE A 342 -20.18 21.39 30.02
C ILE A 342 -21.66 21.28 30.39
N ALA A 343 -22.55 21.77 29.53
CA ALA A 343 -23.99 21.81 29.77
C ALA A 343 -24.69 20.44 29.61
N THR A 344 -24.11 19.53 28.82
CA THR A 344 -24.75 18.26 28.45
C THR A 344 -23.99 17.08 29.07
N LYS A 345 -24.69 16.20 29.80
CA LYS A 345 -24.07 14.97 30.32
C LYS A 345 -23.92 13.94 29.20
N SER A 346 -22.89 13.09 29.31
CA SER A 346 -22.73 11.91 28.46
C SER A 346 -23.14 10.64 29.22
N GLU A 347 -23.70 9.68 28.50
CA GLU A 347 -23.91 8.31 28.99
C GLU A 347 -22.72 7.39 28.67
N SER A 348 -21.80 7.81 27.80
CA SER A 348 -20.74 6.94 27.26
C SER A 348 -19.33 7.20 27.80
N ILE A 349 -19.12 8.37 28.41
CA ILE A 349 -17.85 8.79 29.02
C ILE A 349 -18.12 9.33 30.41
N THR A 350 -17.11 9.26 31.28
CA THR A 350 -17.19 9.79 32.64
C THR A 350 -17.31 11.31 32.64
N ASP A 351 -17.87 11.87 33.72
CA ASP A 351 -17.90 13.32 33.92
C ASP A 351 -16.49 13.94 33.96
N GLU A 352 -15.48 13.17 34.38
CA GLU A 352 -14.09 13.61 34.39
C GLU A 352 -13.51 13.71 32.97
N GLU A 353 -13.63 12.66 32.17
CA GLU A 353 -13.22 12.69 30.76
C GLU A 353 -13.94 13.80 29.98
N ARG A 354 -15.26 13.97 30.21
CA ARG A 354 -16.05 15.03 29.59
C ARG A 354 -15.52 16.42 29.94
N ARG A 355 -15.21 16.68 31.22
CA ARG A 355 -14.65 17.96 31.67
C ARG A 355 -13.25 18.20 31.11
N GLU A 356 -12.41 17.17 31.04
CA GLU A 356 -11.08 17.25 30.46
C GLU A 356 -11.13 17.57 28.95
N ILE A 357 -12.04 16.93 28.19
CA ILE A 357 -12.27 17.25 26.78
C ILE A 357 -12.71 18.72 26.61
N ALA A 358 -13.67 19.17 27.41
CA ALA A 358 -14.14 20.55 27.36
C ALA A 358 -13.02 21.55 27.73
N HIS A 359 -12.19 21.21 28.72
CA HIS A 359 -11.05 22.01 29.13
C HIS A 359 -10.02 22.15 28.02
N LYS A 360 -9.60 21.04 27.38
CA LYS A 360 -8.66 21.06 26.24
C LYS A 360 -9.20 21.87 25.06
N LEU A 361 -10.48 21.73 24.72
CA LEU A 361 -11.12 22.54 23.68
C LEU A 361 -11.13 24.04 24.04
N MET A 362 -11.33 24.41 25.31
CA MET A 362 -11.20 25.79 25.75
C MET A 362 -9.77 26.33 25.65
N LEU A 363 -8.76 25.50 25.90
CA LEU A 363 -7.36 25.89 25.67
C LEU A 363 -7.10 26.17 24.19
N ILE A 364 -7.57 25.30 23.29
CA ILE A 364 -7.47 25.50 21.83
C ILE A 364 -8.20 26.79 21.41
N SER A 365 -9.37 27.06 21.98
CA SER A 365 -10.12 28.29 21.68
C SER A 365 -9.35 29.56 22.07
N ARG A 366 -8.72 29.55 23.24
CA ARG A 366 -7.94 30.69 23.76
C ARG A 366 -6.64 30.90 23.01
N ASN A 367 -6.00 29.81 22.58
CA ASN A 367 -4.70 29.85 21.90
C ASN A 367 -4.66 28.90 20.69
N PRO A 368 -5.41 29.18 19.61
CA PRO A 368 -5.31 28.37 18.40
C PRO A 368 -3.92 28.49 17.79
N LYS A 369 -3.43 27.42 17.18
CA LYS A 369 -2.08 27.42 16.59
C LYS A 369 -2.03 28.32 15.37
N LYS A 370 -1.17 29.34 15.41
CA LYS A 370 -0.94 30.31 14.32
C LYS A 370 0.20 29.88 13.41
N GLY A 371 0.24 30.44 12.20
CA GLY A 371 1.33 30.24 11.24
C GLY A 371 1.35 28.86 10.56
N LEU A 372 0.30 28.05 10.75
CA LEU A 372 0.14 26.79 10.03
C LEU A 372 -0.24 27.06 8.57
N LYS A 373 0.47 26.41 7.65
CA LYS A 373 0.20 26.49 6.21
C LYS A 373 -0.80 25.42 5.76
N ARG A 374 -1.23 25.53 4.50
CA ARG A 374 -2.05 24.51 3.79
C ARG A 374 -1.21 23.39 3.15
N GLY A 375 0.10 23.59 3.08
CA GLY A 375 1.03 22.69 2.41
C GLY A 375 0.96 22.84 0.89
N GLY A 376 1.41 21.82 0.17
CA GLY A 376 1.42 21.83 -1.29
C GLY A 376 1.84 20.50 -1.90
N ARG A 377 1.90 20.47 -3.24
CA ARG A 377 2.43 19.31 -3.99
C ARG A 377 3.92 19.09 -3.73
N TYR A 378 4.65 20.18 -3.52
CA TYR A 378 6.05 20.20 -3.14
C TYR A 378 6.23 21.26 -2.06
N ASP A 379 6.93 20.89 -0.99
CA ASP A 379 7.49 21.79 0.01
C ASP A 379 8.87 21.27 0.41
N SER A 380 9.69 22.09 1.05
CA SER A 380 10.99 21.69 1.58
C SER A 380 11.21 22.29 2.95
N ALA A 381 11.69 21.48 3.89
CA ALA A 381 12.00 21.93 5.23
C ALA A 381 13.35 21.40 5.70
N TYR A 382 14.04 22.18 6.52
CA TYR A 382 15.21 21.69 7.25
C TYR A 382 14.77 20.66 8.27
N VAL A 383 15.46 19.52 8.26
CA VAL A 383 15.29 18.44 9.23
C VAL A 383 16.40 18.56 10.26
N THR A 384 15.99 18.67 11.52
CA THR A 384 16.89 18.75 12.67
C THR A 384 17.19 17.38 13.28
N ILE A 385 16.43 16.34 12.90
CA ILE A 385 16.48 15.00 13.51
C ILE A 385 16.98 14.00 12.48
N LYS A 386 18.12 13.35 12.77
CA LYS A 386 18.61 12.23 11.97
C LYS A 386 17.72 11.00 12.20
N PRO A 387 17.46 10.18 11.17
CA PRO A 387 16.79 8.89 11.34
C PRO A 387 17.46 8.06 12.43
N SER A 388 16.65 7.47 13.29
CA SER A 388 17.08 6.70 14.47
C SER A 388 16.45 5.29 14.52
N THR A 389 15.53 5.00 13.62
CA THR A 389 14.84 3.71 13.49
C THR A 389 14.86 3.24 12.03
N GLU A 390 14.70 1.93 11.82
CA GLU A 390 14.58 1.35 10.46
C GLU A 390 13.48 2.03 9.64
N LEU A 391 12.34 2.34 10.27
CA LEU A 391 11.23 2.99 9.60
C LEU A 391 11.55 4.43 9.18
N GLU A 392 12.25 5.20 10.03
CA GLU A 392 12.69 6.56 9.70
C GLU A 392 13.74 6.56 8.58
N GLU A 393 14.68 5.61 8.60
CA GLU A 393 15.67 5.39 7.55
C GLU A 393 14.99 5.03 6.24
N TRP A 394 14.01 4.14 6.29
CA TRP A 394 13.19 3.77 5.15
C TRP A 394 12.47 4.98 4.54
N TYR A 395 11.85 5.83 5.36
CA TYR A 395 11.18 7.03 4.85
C TYR A 395 12.15 8.05 4.25
N ALA A 396 13.38 8.15 4.76
CA ALA A 396 14.35 9.11 4.25
C ALA A 396 14.70 8.80 2.78
N GLY A 397 14.74 7.52 2.39
CA GLY A 397 15.09 7.13 1.02
C GLY A 397 16.46 7.70 0.63
N GLU A 398 16.53 8.41 -0.51
CA GLU A 398 17.77 9.11 -0.90
C GLU A 398 17.92 10.52 -0.31
N GLN A 399 16.96 10.97 0.49
CA GLN A 399 17.03 12.26 1.15
C GLN A 399 17.95 12.20 2.39
N LYS A 400 19.26 12.12 2.13
CA LYS A 400 20.32 12.02 3.16
C LYS A 400 20.86 13.38 3.62
N GLY A 401 20.32 14.48 3.06
CA GLY A 401 20.69 15.84 3.39
C GLY A 401 19.94 16.42 4.60
N ILE A 402 20.31 17.63 5.01
CA ILE A 402 19.64 18.37 6.08
C ILE A 402 18.30 18.93 5.59
N VAL A 403 18.09 19.06 4.28
CA VAL A 403 16.82 19.48 3.69
C VAL A 403 16.04 18.25 3.26
N ARG A 404 14.78 18.16 3.69
CA ARG A 404 13.83 17.14 3.27
C ARG A 404 12.71 17.77 2.46
N HIS A 405 12.42 17.13 1.34
CA HIS A 405 11.36 17.45 0.41
C HIS A 405 10.09 16.71 0.81
N TRP A 406 9.01 17.45 0.97
CA TRP A 406 7.70 16.97 1.34
C TRP A 406 6.79 16.99 0.13
N LEU A 407 6.48 15.80 -0.35
CA LEU A 407 5.77 15.59 -1.60
C LEU A 407 4.31 15.19 -1.34
N ASN A 408 3.35 15.78 -2.07
CA ASN A 408 1.91 15.53 -1.91
C ASN A 408 1.40 15.78 -0.48
N HIS A 409 1.97 16.75 0.25
CA HIS A 409 1.58 17.09 1.60
C HIS A 409 0.73 18.37 1.60
N GLU A 410 -0.55 18.22 1.25
CA GLU A 410 -1.50 19.33 1.10
C GLU A 410 -2.85 18.97 1.73
N THR A 411 -3.46 19.94 2.42
CA THR A 411 -4.75 19.75 3.10
C THR A 411 -5.94 20.12 2.21
N LYS A 412 -7.13 19.57 2.50
CA LYS A 412 -8.37 19.91 1.77
C LYS A 412 -9.21 20.97 2.48
N GLY A 413 -10.13 21.59 1.74
CA GLY A 413 -11.15 22.44 2.32
C GLY A 413 -12.21 21.61 3.04
N HIS A 414 -12.71 22.14 4.16
CA HIS A 414 -13.73 21.54 5.00
C HIS A 414 -14.81 22.58 5.33
N MET A 415 -16.05 22.10 5.50
CA MET A 415 -17.09 22.92 6.09
C MET A 415 -16.84 23.05 7.60
N GLU A 416 -17.29 24.13 8.20
CA GLU A 416 -17.06 24.39 9.63
C GLU A 416 -17.63 23.29 10.53
N GLU A 417 -18.76 22.70 10.15
CA GLU A 417 -19.38 21.62 10.91
C GLU A 417 -18.46 20.40 10.97
N ASP A 418 -17.69 20.14 9.92
CA ASP A 418 -16.69 19.06 9.93
C ASP A 418 -15.48 19.42 10.79
N LEU A 419 -15.06 20.68 10.81
CA LEU A 419 -14.00 21.15 11.70
C LEU A 419 -14.40 21.01 13.17
N ALA A 420 -15.66 21.35 13.52
CA ALA A 420 -16.19 21.12 14.86
C ALA A 420 -16.13 19.64 15.26
N ARG A 421 -16.51 18.74 14.34
CA ARG A 421 -16.41 17.29 14.55
C ARG A 421 -14.97 16.84 14.70
N TYR A 422 -14.04 17.35 13.91
CA TYR A 422 -12.62 16.99 14.01
C TYR A 422 -11.99 17.46 15.31
N LEU A 423 -12.26 18.70 15.74
CA LEU A 423 -11.83 19.22 17.05
C LEU A 423 -12.31 18.30 18.17
N TYR A 424 -13.60 17.99 18.19
CA TYR A 424 -14.17 17.08 19.18
C TYR A 424 -13.52 15.69 19.11
N CYS A 425 -13.44 15.08 17.93
CA CYS A 425 -12.95 13.71 17.77
C CYS A 425 -11.47 13.59 18.16
N SER A 426 -10.61 14.53 17.75
CA SER A 426 -9.18 14.49 18.08
C SER A 426 -8.94 14.69 19.57
N VAL A 427 -9.60 15.65 20.23
CA VAL A 427 -9.49 15.83 21.68
C VAL A 427 -10.09 14.64 22.44
N PHE A 428 -11.23 14.12 21.99
CA PHE A 428 -11.84 12.91 22.56
C PHE A 428 -10.85 11.73 22.49
N ALA A 429 -10.20 11.52 21.34
CA ALA A 429 -9.24 10.43 21.17
C ALA A 429 -7.99 10.60 22.02
N GLU A 430 -7.53 11.84 22.21
CA GLU A 430 -6.42 12.17 23.11
C GLU A 430 -6.75 11.88 24.59
N VAL A 431 -7.98 12.16 25.03
CA VAL A 431 -8.39 11.94 26.43
C VAL A 431 -8.77 10.48 26.69
N VAL A 432 -9.63 9.91 25.85
CA VAL A 432 -10.27 8.59 26.07
C VAL A 432 -9.43 7.45 25.48
N GLN A 433 -8.36 7.76 24.74
CA GLN A 433 -7.45 6.78 24.11
C GLN A 433 -8.14 5.84 23.12
N ARG A 434 -9.26 6.29 22.54
CA ARG A 434 -9.98 5.63 21.44
C ARG A 434 -10.74 6.66 20.62
N SER A 435 -11.04 6.34 19.36
CA SER A 435 -11.98 7.16 18.59
C SER A 435 -13.41 7.08 19.15
N PRO A 436 -14.23 8.14 18.97
CA PRO A 436 -15.65 8.08 19.30
C PRO A 436 -16.40 7.08 18.40
N ILE A 437 -17.50 6.53 18.93
CA ILE A 437 -18.35 5.52 18.29
C ILE A 437 -19.80 6.03 18.26
N GLY A 438 -20.22 6.43 17.07
CA GLY A 438 -21.60 6.76 16.73
C GLY A 438 -22.22 7.85 17.59
N ILE A 439 -23.55 7.78 17.71
CA ILE A 439 -24.36 8.74 18.46
C ILE A 439 -24.11 8.70 19.97
N LYS A 440 -23.52 7.62 20.49
CA LYS A 440 -23.24 7.48 21.92
C LYS A 440 -22.13 8.45 22.34
N ASP A 441 -21.04 8.48 21.57
CA ASP A 441 -19.92 9.38 21.86
C ASP A 441 -20.05 10.72 21.13
N ILE A 442 -20.72 10.82 19.98
CA ILE A 442 -20.99 12.09 19.28
C ILE A 442 -22.46 12.47 19.50
N TYR A 443 -22.76 12.85 20.74
CA TYR A 443 -24.13 13.05 21.24
C TYR A 443 -24.61 14.50 21.21
N LEU A 444 -23.72 15.47 20.93
CA LEU A 444 -24.10 16.88 20.80
C LEU A 444 -24.81 17.12 19.46
N ASP A 445 -25.96 17.78 19.49
CA ASP A 445 -26.74 18.10 18.29
C ASP A 445 -25.94 18.95 17.29
N SER A 446 -25.06 19.84 17.77
CA SER A 446 -24.20 20.65 16.90
C SER A 446 -23.16 19.83 16.12
N LEU A 447 -22.84 18.62 16.60
CA LEU A 447 -21.90 17.70 15.96
C LEU A 447 -22.61 16.64 15.11
N ALA A 448 -23.94 16.53 15.19
CA ALA A 448 -24.69 15.58 14.40
C ALA A 448 -24.55 15.88 12.89
N PRO A 449 -24.16 14.91 12.05
CA PRO A 449 -24.17 15.07 10.60
C PRO A 449 -25.61 15.15 10.07
N MET A 450 -25.85 16.01 9.08
CA MET A 450 -27.15 16.15 8.40
C MET A 450 -27.43 14.97 7.46
N HIS A 451 -27.67 13.78 8.02
CA HIS A 451 -28.08 12.60 7.27
C HIS A 451 -29.26 11.93 7.96
N ALA A 452 -30.30 11.61 7.17
CA ALA A 452 -31.54 10.99 7.64
C ALA A 452 -31.32 9.69 8.45
N ASN A 453 -30.21 8.99 8.22
CA ASN A 453 -29.89 7.71 8.85
C ASN A 453 -28.93 7.80 10.06
N TRP A 454 -28.47 8.99 10.47
CA TRP A 454 -27.51 9.13 11.58
C TRP A 454 -28.02 8.53 12.90
N LYS A 455 -29.30 8.76 13.22
CA LYS A 455 -29.95 8.22 14.42
C LYS A 455 -30.28 6.72 14.34
N SER A 456 -30.11 6.08 13.17
CA SER A 456 -30.44 4.66 12.95
C SER A 456 -29.33 3.69 13.36
N GLY A 457 -28.18 4.18 13.81
CA GLY A 457 -26.99 3.36 14.12
C GLY A 457 -26.21 2.89 12.87
N LYS A 458 -26.81 2.94 11.68
CA LYS A 458 -26.07 2.82 10.41
C LYS A 458 -25.13 4.03 10.30
N PHE A 459 -23.84 3.78 10.06
CA PHE A 459 -22.74 4.78 10.05
C PHE A 459 -22.21 5.28 11.41
N ALA A 460 -22.40 4.50 12.49
CA ALA A 460 -21.78 4.82 13.78
C ALA A 460 -20.24 4.98 13.71
N ASP A 461 -19.56 4.33 12.76
CA ASP A 461 -18.09 4.31 12.69
C ASP A 461 -17.45 5.40 11.81
N ARG A 462 -18.19 6.47 11.44
CA ARG A 462 -17.79 7.40 10.36
C ARG A 462 -16.65 8.37 10.70
N PHE A 463 -16.53 8.80 11.95
CA PHE A 463 -15.50 9.74 12.38
C PHE A 463 -14.45 8.99 13.19
N LYS A 464 -13.24 8.86 12.64
CA LYS A 464 -12.15 8.10 13.26
C LYS A 464 -10.85 8.86 13.22
N VAL A 465 -10.21 8.92 14.37
CA VAL A 465 -8.88 9.49 14.55
C VAL A 465 -7.85 8.39 14.35
N VAL A 466 -6.79 8.72 13.63
CA VAL A 466 -5.61 7.86 13.53
C VAL A 466 -4.83 8.01 14.83
N LEU A 467 -4.98 7.04 15.74
CA LEU A 467 -4.42 7.10 17.09
C LEU A 467 -2.88 7.05 17.05
N ASP A 468 -2.25 7.86 17.91
CA ASP A 468 -0.81 8.01 17.96
C ASP A 468 -0.09 6.73 18.45
N GLY A 469 -0.65 6.08 19.49
CA GLY A 469 -0.08 4.90 20.15
C GLY A 469 -0.45 3.54 19.55
N ALA A 470 -1.09 3.49 18.39
CA ALA A 470 -1.51 2.23 17.75
C ALA A 470 -1.29 2.23 16.23
N PRO A 471 -1.18 1.06 15.59
CA PRO A 471 -1.19 0.96 14.13
C PRO A 471 -2.47 1.55 13.55
N SER A 472 -2.37 2.18 12.39
CA SER A 472 -3.53 2.76 11.73
C SER A 472 -4.48 1.67 11.24
N LYS A 473 -5.76 2.00 11.08
CA LYS A 473 -6.67 1.15 10.30
C LYS A 473 -6.17 1.06 8.85
N THR A 474 -6.59 0.02 8.12
CA THR A 474 -6.26 -0.13 6.70
C THR A 474 -6.54 1.17 5.93
N ILE A 475 -5.54 1.75 5.26
CA ILE A 475 -5.72 2.86 4.31
C ILE A 475 -6.41 2.31 3.07
N THR A 476 -7.60 2.83 2.77
CA THR A 476 -8.43 2.40 1.64
C THR A 476 -8.43 3.46 0.54
N SER A 477 -8.66 3.08 -0.72
CA SER A 477 -8.80 4.03 -1.83
C SER A 477 -10.00 4.99 -1.67
N HIS A 478 -10.95 4.62 -0.82
CA HIS A 478 -12.10 5.45 -0.47
C HIS A 478 -11.76 6.64 0.43
N ILE A 479 -10.55 6.73 1.02
CA ILE A 479 -10.12 7.92 1.78
C ILE A 479 -10.29 9.23 0.99
N SER A 480 -10.21 9.16 -0.34
CA SER A 480 -10.50 10.26 -1.27
C SER A 480 -11.89 10.88 -1.08
N LYS A 481 -12.89 10.06 -0.72
CA LYS A 481 -14.28 10.47 -0.44
C LYS A 481 -14.56 10.54 1.06
N ASP A 482 -14.00 9.61 1.81
CA ASP A 482 -14.32 9.32 3.20
C ASP A 482 -13.19 9.74 4.17
N GLY A 483 -12.63 10.92 3.95
CA GLY A 483 -11.52 11.44 4.79
C GLY A 483 -11.81 11.53 6.29
N HIS A 484 -13.09 11.53 6.69
CA HIS A 484 -13.51 11.53 8.10
C HIS A 484 -13.17 10.22 8.83
N TYR A 485 -12.86 9.14 8.11
CA TYR A 485 -12.34 7.90 8.70
C TYR A 485 -10.85 7.97 9.06
N TYR A 486 -10.17 9.07 8.72
CA TYR A 486 -8.74 9.27 8.95
C TYR A 486 -8.48 10.72 9.38
N ILE A 487 -9.01 11.08 10.54
CA ILE A 487 -8.80 12.37 11.20
C ILE A 487 -7.39 12.39 11.80
N HIS A 488 -6.69 13.51 11.63
CA HIS A 488 -5.36 13.71 12.18
C HIS A 488 -5.42 13.75 13.73
N PRO A 489 -4.48 13.11 14.45
CA PRO A 489 -4.53 13.02 15.91
C PRO A 489 -4.36 14.37 16.61
N ASP A 490 -3.51 15.26 16.09
CA ASP A 490 -3.29 16.59 16.66
C ASP A 490 -4.51 17.50 16.47
N PRO A 491 -5.23 17.90 17.54
CA PRO A 491 -6.44 18.72 17.44
C PRO A 491 -6.14 20.15 16.96
N TYR A 492 -4.90 20.65 17.10
CA TYR A 492 -4.52 21.99 16.62
C TYR A 492 -4.40 22.05 15.11
N GLN A 493 -4.28 20.92 14.43
CA GLN A 493 -4.25 20.83 12.97
C GLN A 493 -5.66 20.70 12.36
N CYS A 494 -6.61 20.16 13.15
CA CYS A 494 -8.06 20.11 12.87
C CYS A 494 -8.39 19.68 11.42
N ARG A 495 -7.94 18.51 10.99
CA ARG A 495 -8.03 18.08 9.59
C ARG A 495 -8.09 16.56 9.44
N SER A 496 -8.44 16.08 8.24
CA SER A 496 -8.12 14.71 7.83
C SER A 496 -6.65 14.59 7.41
N LEU A 497 -6.15 13.35 7.34
CA LEU A 497 -4.82 13.07 6.78
C LEU A 497 -4.70 13.56 5.33
N THR A 498 -3.52 14.05 4.99
CA THR A 498 -3.04 14.38 3.64
C THR A 498 -2.64 13.11 2.88
N VAL A 499 -2.36 13.23 1.58
CA VAL A 499 -1.84 12.12 0.76
C VAL A 499 -0.50 11.64 1.31
N ARG A 500 0.45 12.53 1.63
CA ARG A 500 1.75 12.17 2.22
C ARG A 500 1.63 11.36 3.50
N GLU A 501 0.74 11.75 4.41
CA GLU A 501 0.55 11.03 5.68
C GLU A 501 -0.05 9.64 5.47
N ALA A 502 -1.03 9.52 4.57
CA ALA A 502 -1.56 8.22 4.16
C ALA A 502 -0.48 7.36 3.47
N ALA A 503 0.39 7.97 2.67
CA ALA A 503 1.49 7.31 1.99
C ALA A 503 2.54 6.80 2.99
N ARG A 504 2.88 7.58 4.03
CA ARG A 504 3.75 7.11 5.11
C ARG A 504 3.14 5.96 5.91
N ILE A 505 1.84 6.01 6.24
CA ILE A 505 1.17 4.85 6.88
C ILE A 505 1.22 3.60 5.98
N GLN A 506 1.22 3.78 4.65
CA GLN A 506 1.47 2.74 3.66
C GLN A 506 2.96 2.48 3.41
N THR A 507 3.87 3.04 4.20
CA THR A 507 5.33 2.92 4.09
C THR A 507 5.94 3.34 2.76
N PHE A 508 5.36 4.29 2.04
CA PHE A 508 6.06 4.92 0.91
C PHE A 508 7.16 5.86 1.40
N PRO A 509 8.37 5.83 0.78
CA PRO A 509 9.42 6.81 1.04
C PRO A 509 8.95 8.25 0.79
N ASP A 510 9.58 9.22 1.44
CA ASP A 510 9.18 10.62 1.31
C ASP A 510 9.51 11.24 -0.04
N ASP A 511 10.48 10.67 -0.75
CA ASP A 511 10.81 11.06 -2.12
C ASP A 511 9.90 10.44 -3.20
N TYR A 512 8.90 9.66 -2.79
CA TYR A 512 7.95 9.03 -3.70
C TYR A 512 6.82 10.00 -4.07
N TYR A 513 6.81 10.54 -5.30
CA TYR A 513 5.75 11.45 -5.75
C TYR A 513 4.59 10.70 -6.42
N PHE A 514 3.35 11.11 -6.12
CA PHE A 514 2.14 10.60 -6.76
C PHE A 514 1.58 11.60 -7.77
N GLU A 515 1.49 11.17 -9.04
CA GLU A 515 0.93 11.95 -10.14
C GLU A 515 -0.60 12.01 -10.12
N GLY A 516 -1.16 13.02 -10.78
CA GLY A 516 -2.60 13.24 -10.90
C GLY A 516 -3.20 14.23 -9.90
N ASN A 517 -4.52 14.24 -9.79
CA ASN A 517 -5.25 15.05 -8.81
C ASN A 517 -5.32 14.34 -7.45
N ARG A 518 -5.68 15.08 -6.40
CA ARG A 518 -5.70 14.55 -5.02
C ARG A 518 -6.54 13.29 -4.85
N THR A 519 -7.67 13.17 -5.53
CA THR A 519 -8.51 11.96 -5.47
C THR A 519 -7.77 10.76 -6.07
N GLU A 520 -7.16 10.94 -7.24
CA GLU A 520 -6.34 9.89 -7.88
C GLU A 520 -5.15 9.47 -7.01
N GLN A 521 -4.48 10.43 -6.36
CA GLN A 521 -3.36 10.17 -5.46
C GLN A 521 -3.78 9.32 -4.25
N TYR A 522 -4.90 9.63 -3.61
CA TYR A 522 -5.44 8.81 -2.52
C TYR A 522 -5.85 7.40 -2.99
N VAL A 523 -6.42 7.28 -4.20
CA VAL A 523 -6.76 5.98 -4.78
C VAL A 523 -5.51 5.13 -4.98
N GLN A 524 -4.46 5.72 -5.54
CA GLN A 524 -3.15 5.08 -5.70
C GLN A 524 -2.62 4.57 -4.35
N VAL A 525 -2.48 5.44 -3.35
CA VAL A 525 -1.97 5.08 -2.01
C VAL A 525 -2.81 3.97 -1.37
N GLY A 526 -4.14 4.03 -1.44
CA GLY A 526 -5.02 3.03 -0.83
C GLY A 526 -4.98 1.65 -1.50
N ASN A 527 -4.73 1.60 -2.81
CA ASN A 527 -4.64 0.35 -3.57
C ASN A 527 -3.29 -0.34 -3.44
N ALA A 528 -2.23 0.38 -3.07
CA ALA A 528 -0.88 -0.16 -2.99
C ALA A 528 -0.68 -1.24 -1.90
N VAL A 529 0.33 -2.08 -2.13
CA VAL A 529 1.00 -2.87 -1.09
C VAL A 529 2.02 -1.97 -0.38
N PRO A 530 2.19 -2.05 0.96
CA PRO A 530 3.19 -1.25 1.65
C PRO A 530 4.62 -1.55 1.14
N PRO A 531 5.38 -0.57 0.62
CA PRO A 531 6.72 -0.81 0.06
C PRO A 531 7.73 -1.42 1.04
N LEU A 532 7.70 -1.07 2.32
CA LEU A 532 8.57 -1.70 3.32
C LEU A 532 8.26 -3.20 3.49
N LEU A 533 6.97 -3.57 3.47
CA LEU A 533 6.58 -4.98 3.50
C LEU A 533 7.07 -5.69 2.25
N ALA A 534 6.90 -5.07 1.08
CA ALA A 534 7.41 -5.59 -0.18
C ALA A 534 8.94 -5.76 -0.19
N ALA A 535 9.69 -4.86 0.45
CA ALA A 535 11.14 -4.99 0.60
C ALA A 535 11.53 -6.19 1.49
N LYS A 536 10.80 -6.44 2.58
CA LYS A 536 11.00 -7.63 3.42
C LYS A 536 10.69 -8.92 2.66
N ILE A 537 9.69 -8.91 1.78
CA ILE A 537 9.39 -10.04 0.88
C ILE A 537 10.52 -10.23 -0.14
N ALA A 538 11.00 -9.13 -0.73
CA ALA A 538 12.10 -9.14 -1.67
C ALA A 538 13.39 -9.71 -1.06
N ASP A 539 13.66 -9.43 0.21
CA ASP A 539 14.77 -10.03 0.97
C ASP A 539 14.68 -11.56 1.04
N LYS A 540 13.50 -12.10 1.39
CA LYS A 540 13.28 -13.56 1.42
C LYS A 540 13.43 -14.20 0.03
N VAL A 541 12.91 -13.55 -1.01
CA VAL A 541 13.06 -14.03 -2.41
C VAL A 541 14.51 -13.91 -2.90
N GLY A 542 15.21 -12.84 -2.55
CA GLY A 542 16.63 -12.65 -2.90
C GLY A 542 17.53 -13.67 -2.23
N SER A 543 17.22 -14.04 -0.98
CA SER A 543 17.87 -15.11 -0.24
C SER A 543 17.61 -16.48 -0.87
N LEU A 544 16.35 -16.78 -1.21
CA LEU A 544 15.94 -18.01 -1.90
C LEU A 544 16.72 -18.22 -3.20
N LEU A 545 16.91 -17.14 -3.98
CA LEU A 545 17.63 -17.17 -5.26
C LEU A 545 19.15 -16.92 -5.11
N ASN A 546 19.68 -17.04 -3.88
CA ASN A 546 21.09 -16.91 -3.54
C ASN A 546 21.77 -15.62 -4.03
N ARG A 547 21.05 -14.50 -4.07
CA ARG A 547 21.56 -13.20 -4.57
C ARG A 547 22.07 -12.26 -3.49
N LEU A 548 21.77 -12.54 -2.23
CA LEU A 548 22.14 -11.66 -1.13
C LEU A 548 23.53 -11.94 -0.55
N GLY A 549 24.23 -12.98 -1.03
CA GLY A 549 25.38 -13.51 -0.32
C GLY A 549 24.96 -14.00 1.07
N SER A 550 25.84 -14.68 1.80
CA SER A 550 25.52 -15.06 3.18
C SER A 550 25.48 -13.82 4.08
N ILE A 551 24.35 -13.09 4.09
CA ILE A 551 24.07 -12.00 5.06
C ILE A 551 24.15 -12.52 6.50
N TYR A 552 23.98 -13.84 6.69
CA TYR A 552 23.93 -14.49 7.99
C TYR A 552 25.28 -15.02 8.51
N GLU A 553 26.33 -15.18 7.68
CA GLU A 553 27.65 -15.61 8.17
C GLU A 553 28.42 -14.51 8.91
N GLU A 554 28.19 -13.22 8.61
CA GLU A 554 28.86 -12.13 9.31
C GLU A 554 28.15 -11.72 10.61
N LYS A 555 26.81 -11.80 10.67
CA LYS A 555 26.06 -11.53 11.91
C LYS A 555 26.30 -12.63 12.97
N SER A 556 26.40 -13.89 12.56
CA SER A 556 26.67 -14.99 13.51
C SER A 556 28.12 -15.03 14.01
N LYS A 557 29.04 -14.29 13.40
CA LYS A 557 30.43 -14.12 13.87
C LYS A 557 30.61 -12.90 14.79
N ARG A 558 29.59 -12.05 14.92
CA ARG A 558 29.61 -10.83 15.75
C ARG A 558 28.62 -10.86 16.92
N ALA A 559 27.91 -11.97 17.12
CA ALA A 559 27.02 -12.20 18.25
C ALA A 559 27.69 -13.07 19.32
#